data_AF-A0AAD4Q4I9-F1
#
_entry.id   AF-A0AAD4Q4I9-F1
#
_cell.length_a   1.000
_cell.length_b   1.000
_cell.length_c   1.000
_cell.angle_alpha   90.00
_cell.angle_beta   90.00
_cell.angle_gamma   90.00
#
_symmetry.space_group_name_H-M   'P 1'
#
loop_
_entity.id
_entity.type
_entity.pdbx_description
1 polymer ?
#
loop_
_entity_poly.entity_id
_entity_poly.type
_entity_poly.pdbx_seq_one_letter_code
_entity_poly.pdbx_strand_id
1 'polypeptide(L)'
;MSSTKDSRVKRPASRSPSRSGSGLRLSKHHRERVAKEAAQKQANDLHLVERTNALSLQDFIANFIDPVALQIRTTTALAKDSTTEYQAQIHTANTIPEPDFEGCFALIEQTSSADYSASSIGWSPSKKRKEMRLPDMRYMVLRSTEDWGEASAGHSQTETREEGVRQRTPPVAGFLSFMTTYEDGKEVLYCYEVHVNPALQGQGLGAQVMRLFEEIGSRIGLEKTMLTVFTANAAAVRFYERLGYAVDEYSPGPRKLRNGTVKEPDYLILSKALR
;
A
#
# COMPACT_ATOMS: atom_id res chain seq x y z
N MET A 1 -43.65 17.89 26.38
CA MET A 1 -44.64 18.94 26.09
C MET A 1 -44.82 19.04 24.58
N SER A 2 -46.08 18.92 24.13
CA SER A 2 -46.68 19.28 22.83
C SER A 2 -45.92 18.96 21.53
N SER A 3 -46.31 17.98 20.71
CA SER A 3 -47.50 17.91 19.82
C SER A 3 -47.58 18.96 18.71
N THR A 4 -47.98 18.46 17.53
CA THR A 4 -48.52 19.10 16.30
C THR A 4 -47.52 19.26 15.14
N LYS A 5 -47.87 19.06 13.87
CA LYS A 5 -49.06 18.49 13.20
C LYS A 5 -48.66 18.22 11.74
N ASP A 6 -49.18 17.14 11.19
CA ASP A 6 -49.27 16.86 9.76
C ASP A 6 -50.06 17.96 9.04
N SER A 7 -49.57 18.45 7.91
CA SER A 7 -50.35 19.27 6.97
C SER A 7 -49.86 19.10 5.53
N ARG A 8 -50.52 18.15 4.86
CA ARG A 8 -50.54 17.91 3.43
C ARG A 8 -51.15 19.12 2.70
N VAL A 9 -50.38 19.79 1.84
CA VAL A 9 -50.88 20.86 0.96
C VAL A 9 -50.85 20.42 -0.51
N LYS A 10 -51.97 20.69 -1.19
CA LYS A 10 -52.36 20.27 -2.53
C LYS A 10 -51.48 20.87 -3.64
N ARG A 11 -51.20 20.06 -4.68
CA ARG A 11 -50.69 20.51 -5.98
C ARG A 11 -51.68 21.45 -6.67
N PRO A 12 -51.22 22.55 -7.30
CA PRO A 12 -51.93 23.17 -8.41
C PRO A 12 -51.45 22.58 -9.74
N ALA A 13 -52.40 22.43 -10.66
CA ALA A 13 -52.19 21.95 -12.02
C ALA A 13 -51.41 22.96 -12.89
N SER A 14 -50.81 22.40 -13.92
CA SER A 14 -49.95 22.96 -14.97
C SER A 14 -50.36 24.31 -15.55
N ARG A 15 -49.37 25.21 -15.70
CA ARG A 15 -49.29 26.15 -16.82
C ARG A 15 -47.94 25.97 -17.51
N SER A 16 -47.99 25.48 -18.74
CA SER A 16 -46.85 25.35 -19.65
C SER A 16 -46.42 26.75 -20.12
N PRO A 17 -45.15 27.16 -19.98
CA PRO A 17 -44.63 28.23 -20.79
C PRO A 17 -44.03 27.62 -22.06
N SER A 18 -44.70 27.86 -23.18
CA SER A 18 -44.09 27.81 -24.50
C SER A 18 -42.91 28.77 -24.53
N ARG A 19 -41.69 28.25 -24.66
CA ARG A 19 -40.53 29.03 -25.11
C ARG A 19 -39.66 28.19 -26.01
N SER A 20 -39.77 28.53 -27.29
CA SER A 20 -38.80 28.27 -28.33
C SER A 20 -37.40 28.67 -27.85
N GLY A 21 -36.51 27.69 -27.78
CA GLY A 21 -35.08 27.90 -27.62
C GLY A 21 -34.40 26.72 -28.29
N SER A 22 -33.83 26.96 -29.47
CA SER A 22 -32.99 26.02 -30.20
C SER A 22 -31.74 25.71 -29.37
N GLY A 23 -31.87 24.78 -28.42
CA GLY A 23 -30.73 24.24 -27.71
C GLY A 23 -29.97 23.31 -28.65
N LEU A 24 -28.85 23.80 -29.20
CA LEU A 24 -27.85 22.96 -29.84
C LEU A 24 -27.51 21.81 -28.87
N ARG A 25 -28.00 20.60 -29.18
CA ARG A 25 -27.61 19.38 -28.46
C ARG A 25 -26.12 19.18 -28.72
N LEU A 26 -25.30 19.64 -27.78
CA LEU A 26 -23.86 19.38 -27.79
C LEU A 26 -23.66 17.87 -27.92
N SER A 27 -22.82 17.46 -28.88
CA SER A 27 -22.53 16.06 -29.16
C SER A 27 -21.97 15.38 -27.91
N LYS A 28 -22.20 14.08 -27.77
CA LYS A 28 -21.69 13.27 -26.64
C LYS A 28 -20.19 13.49 -26.44
N HIS A 29 -19.43 13.52 -27.55
CA HIS A 29 -17.99 13.79 -27.56
C HIS A 29 -17.60 15.18 -27.04
N HIS A 30 -18.39 16.22 -27.32
CA HIS A 30 -18.10 17.54 -26.77
C HIS A 30 -18.33 17.60 -25.26
N ARG A 31 -19.38 16.94 -24.75
CA ARG A 31 -19.63 16.85 -23.30
C ARG A 31 -18.56 16.04 -22.58
N GLU A 32 -18.12 14.93 -23.18
CA GLU A 32 -17.01 14.11 -22.66
C GLU A 32 -15.70 14.91 -22.65
N ARG A 33 -15.43 15.70 -23.69
CA ARG A 33 -14.24 16.56 -23.75
C ARG A 33 -14.28 17.67 -22.70
N VAL A 34 -15.40 18.38 -22.57
CA VAL A 34 -15.57 19.43 -21.56
C VAL A 34 -15.53 18.85 -20.13
N ALA A 35 -16.08 17.66 -19.91
CA ALA A 35 -15.99 16.97 -18.62
C ALA A 35 -14.55 16.54 -18.30
N LYS A 36 -13.79 16.04 -19.30
CA LYS A 36 -12.35 15.76 -19.15
C LYS A 36 -11.55 17.03 -18.87
N GLU A 37 -11.79 18.11 -19.60
CA GLU A 37 -11.11 19.40 -19.40
C GLU A 37 -11.42 20.00 -18.02
N ALA A 38 -12.67 19.89 -17.55
CA ALA A 38 -13.06 20.33 -16.21
C ALA A 38 -12.45 19.46 -15.10
N ALA A 39 -12.44 18.13 -15.26
CA ALA A 39 -11.80 17.21 -14.33
C ALA A 39 -10.29 17.42 -14.27
N GLN A 40 -9.65 17.67 -15.42
CA GLN A 40 -8.22 17.98 -15.50
C GLN A 40 -7.89 19.30 -14.81
N LYS A 41 -8.73 20.33 -14.99
CA LYS A 41 -8.55 21.63 -14.33
C LYS A 41 -8.74 21.51 -12.81
N GLN A 42 -9.75 20.76 -12.36
CA GLN A 42 -9.98 20.51 -10.94
C GLN A 42 -8.86 19.67 -10.30
N ALA A 43 -8.28 18.71 -11.02
CA ALA A 43 -7.14 17.93 -10.55
C ALA A 43 -5.85 18.76 -10.41
N ASN A 44 -5.70 19.82 -11.21
CA ASN A 44 -4.56 20.75 -11.09
C ASN A 44 -4.65 21.68 -9.88
N ASP A 45 -5.86 21.90 -9.34
CA ASP A 45 -6.07 22.70 -8.12
C ASP A 45 -5.87 21.89 -6.82
N LEU A 46 -5.71 20.57 -6.93
CA LEU A 46 -5.44 19.69 -5.78
C LEU A 46 -3.96 19.77 -5.34
N HIS A 47 -3.74 19.67 -4.03
CA HIS A 47 -2.41 19.48 -3.46
C HIS A 47 -1.79 18.15 -3.94
N LEU A 48 -0.47 17.99 -3.78
CA LEU A 48 0.29 16.91 -4.43
C LEU A 48 -0.22 15.53 -4.03
N VAL A 49 -0.51 15.33 -2.75
CA VAL A 49 -1.01 14.06 -2.21
C VAL A 49 -2.37 13.70 -2.82
N GLU A 50 -3.33 14.62 -2.80
CA GLU A 50 -4.68 14.42 -3.33
C GLU A 50 -4.66 14.17 -4.83
N ARG A 51 -3.87 14.95 -5.58
CA ARG A 51 -3.69 14.76 -7.03
C ARG A 51 -3.11 13.38 -7.33
N THR A 52 -2.14 12.92 -6.53
CA THR A 52 -1.51 11.60 -6.69
C THR A 52 -2.49 10.47 -6.35
N ASN A 53 -3.26 10.60 -5.27
CA ASN A 53 -4.24 9.60 -4.85
C ASN A 53 -5.45 9.52 -5.80
N ALA A 54 -5.80 10.61 -6.48
CA ALA A 54 -6.86 10.63 -7.48
C ALA A 54 -6.50 9.92 -8.81
N LEU A 55 -5.22 9.61 -9.05
CA LEU A 55 -4.81 8.93 -10.29
C LEU A 55 -5.36 7.51 -10.37
N SER A 56 -5.71 7.10 -11.60
CA SER A 56 -5.93 5.68 -11.86
C SER A 56 -4.65 4.89 -11.60
N LEU A 57 -4.76 3.60 -11.30
CA LEU A 57 -3.60 2.74 -11.13
C LEU A 57 -2.68 2.75 -12.37
N GLN A 58 -3.26 2.78 -13.57
CA GLN A 58 -2.50 2.83 -14.81
C GLN A 58 -1.71 4.14 -14.96
N ASP A 59 -2.35 5.29 -14.69
CA ASP A 59 -1.69 6.58 -14.77
C ASP A 59 -0.61 6.73 -13.69
N PHE A 60 -0.85 6.20 -12.48
CA PHE A 60 0.14 6.17 -11.42
C PHE A 60 1.40 5.40 -11.85
N ILE A 61 1.23 4.19 -12.40
CA ILE A 61 2.34 3.37 -12.89
C ILE A 61 3.06 4.10 -14.02
N ALA A 62 2.33 4.62 -15.01
CA ALA A 62 2.91 5.29 -16.18
C ALA A 62 3.72 6.55 -15.81
N ASN A 63 3.29 7.28 -14.78
CA ASN A 63 3.95 8.52 -14.37
C ASN A 63 5.14 8.29 -13.43
N PHE A 64 5.06 7.30 -12.54
CA PHE A 64 5.97 7.22 -11.39
C PHE A 64 6.79 5.93 -11.29
N ILE A 65 6.62 4.98 -12.22
CA ILE A 65 7.32 3.69 -12.15
C ILE A 65 8.00 3.39 -13.48
N ASP A 66 9.32 3.14 -13.44
CA ASP A 66 10.02 2.58 -14.58
C ASP A 66 9.65 1.09 -14.74
N PRO A 67 9.12 0.66 -15.89
CA PRO A 67 8.78 -0.74 -16.13
C PRO A 67 9.96 -1.70 -15.94
N VAL A 68 11.20 -1.25 -16.17
CA VAL A 68 12.41 -2.06 -15.95
C VAL A 68 12.65 -2.30 -14.46
N ALA A 69 12.32 -1.33 -13.61
CA ALA A 69 12.47 -1.44 -12.16
C ALA A 69 11.49 -2.43 -11.52
N LEU A 70 10.43 -2.83 -12.24
CA LEU A 70 9.52 -3.90 -11.82
C LEU A 70 10.11 -5.31 -11.98
N GLN A 71 11.27 -5.45 -12.65
CA GLN A 71 12.00 -6.71 -12.73
C GLN A 71 13.12 -6.71 -11.68
N ILE A 72 12.91 -7.46 -10.60
CA ILE A 72 13.85 -7.58 -9.49
C ILE A 72 14.65 -8.86 -9.67
N ARG A 73 15.98 -8.79 -9.53
CA ARG A 73 16.87 -9.94 -9.71
C ARG A 73 17.66 -10.21 -8.45
N THR A 74 17.80 -11.48 -8.07
CA THR A 74 18.73 -11.87 -7.01
C THR A 74 19.70 -12.93 -7.50
N THR A 75 20.91 -12.88 -6.97
CA THR A 75 21.94 -13.91 -7.17
C THR A 75 22.15 -14.61 -5.83
N THR A 76 21.91 -15.92 -5.77
CA THR A 76 22.18 -16.68 -4.55
C THR A 76 23.64 -17.13 -4.50
N ALA A 77 24.27 -17.04 -3.33
CA ALA A 77 25.65 -17.51 -3.15
C ALA A 77 25.76 -19.05 -3.21
N LEU A 78 24.66 -19.77 -2.98
CA LEU A 78 24.61 -21.23 -2.89
C LEU A 78 24.55 -21.92 -4.26
N ALA A 79 23.91 -21.29 -5.24
CA ALA A 79 23.88 -21.76 -6.62
C ALA A 79 24.74 -20.81 -7.46
N LYS A 80 26.04 -21.11 -7.55
CA LYS A 80 27.00 -20.40 -8.40
C LYS A 80 26.36 -20.18 -9.78
N ASP A 81 26.07 -18.92 -10.08
CA ASP A 81 25.54 -18.39 -11.34
C ASP A 81 24.03 -18.52 -11.63
N SER A 82 23.18 -18.95 -10.67
CA SER A 82 21.72 -18.88 -10.89
C SER A 82 21.15 -17.51 -10.45
N THR A 83 20.71 -16.72 -11.43
CA THR A 83 19.94 -15.49 -11.18
C THR A 83 18.46 -15.85 -11.10
N THR A 84 17.82 -15.55 -9.97
CA THR A 84 16.38 -15.65 -9.83
C THR A 84 15.74 -14.33 -10.20
N GLU A 85 14.73 -14.36 -11.07
CA GLU A 85 13.96 -13.18 -11.44
C GLU A 85 12.61 -13.15 -10.71
N TYR A 86 12.23 -11.95 -10.29
CA TYR A 86 10.96 -11.66 -9.66
C TYR A 86 10.31 -10.49 -10.38
N GLN A 87 9.00 -10.60 -10.58
CA GLN A 87 8.18 -9.53 -11.11
C GLN A 87 7.43 -8.85 -9.97
N ALA A 88 7.60 -7.53 -9.84
CA ALA A 88 6.79 -6.69 -8.99
C ALA A 88 5.50 -6.29 -9.72
N GLN A 89 4.36 -6.54 -9.09
CA GLN A 89 3.04 -6.16 -9.58
C GLN A 89 2.44 -5.08 -8.68
N ILE A 90 1.91 -4.02 -9.30
CA ILE A 90 1.36 -2.88 -8.56
C ILE A 90 -0.15 -3.01 -8.47
N HIS A 91 -0.69 -2.89 -7.25
CA HIS A 91 -2.13 -2.94 -7.00
C HIS A 91 -2.57 -1.79 -6.08
N THR A 92 -3.88 -1.55 -6.06
CA THR A 92 -4.54 -0.79 -4.99
C THR A 92 -5.24 -1.76 -4.05
N ALA A 93 -5.68 -1.30 -2.86
CA ALA A 93 -6.51 -2.10 -1.97
C ALA A 93 -7.79 -2.65 -2.63
N ASN A 94 -8.30 -2.00 -3.69
CA ASN A 94 -9.51 -2.43 -4.41
C ASN A 94 -9.21 -3.37 -5.60
N THR A 95 -7.98 -3.38 -6.10
CA THR A 95 -7.60 -4.12 -7.32
C THR A 95 -6.63 -5.27 -7.07
N ILE A 96 -6.13 -5.43 -5.85
CA ILE A 96 -5.31 -6.57 -5.46
C ILE A 96 -6.14 -7.88 -5.53
N PRO A 97 -5.67 -8.91 -6.25
CA PRO A 97 -6.35 -10.22 -6.27
C PRO A 97 -6.42 -10.84 -4.88
N GLU A 98 -7.49 -11.57 -4.58
CA GLU A 98 -7.67 -12.18 -3.26
C GLU A 98 -6.52 -13.14 -2.86
N PRO A 99 -5.96 -13.98 -3.76
CA PRO A 99 -4.79 -14.80 -3.42
C PRO A 99 -3.55 -13.99 -3.05
N ASP A 100 -3.35 -12.82 -3.67
CA ASP A 100 -2.25 -11.91 -3.33
C ASP A 100 -2.47 -11.26 -1.98
N PHE A 101 -3.69 -10.78 -1.73
CA PHE A 101 -4.06 -10.15 -0.48
C PHE A 101 -3.85 -11.09 0.71
N GLU A 102 -4.34 -12.33 0.60
CA GLU A 102 -4.16 -13.35 1.65
C GLU A 102 -2.69 -13.80 1.76
N GLY A 103 -1.95 -13.85 0.65
CA GLY A 103 -0.50 -14.11 0.67
C GLY A 103 0.28 -13.01 1.41
N CYS A 104 -0.06 -11.74 1.18
CA CYS A 104 0.52 -10.61 1.91
C CYS A 104 0.16 -10.67 3.40
N PHE A 105 -1.11 -10.95 3.73
CA PHE A 105 -1.55 -11.09 5.12
C PHE A 105 -0.79 -12.22 5.83
N ALA A 106 -0.65 -13.38 5.19
CA ALA A 106 0.06 -14.52 5.76
C ALA A 106 1.55 -14.20 6.03
N LEU A 107 2.20 -13.41 5.16
CA LEU A 107 3.55 -12.93 5.40
C LEU A 107 3.65 -12.01 6.63
N ILE A 108 2.71 -11.08 6.81
CA ILE A 108 2.68 -10.23 8.02
C ILE A 108 2.51 -11.10 9.26
N GLU A 109 1.57 -12.03 9.24
CA GLU A 109 1.30 -12.91 10.37
C GLU A 109 2.52 -13.76 10.72
N GLN A 110 3.19 -14.34 9.72
CA GLN A 110 4.37 -15.17 9.91
C GLN A 110 5.56 -14.40 10.49
N THR A 111 5.77 -13.16 10.05
CA THR A 111 7.02 -12.43 10.32
C THR A 111 6.91 -11.39 11.42
N SER A 112 5.72 -10.89 11.73
CA SER A 112 5.54 -9.73 12.61
C SER A 112 4.43 -9.88 13.67
N SER A 113 3.58 -10.91 13.62
CA SER A 113 2.51 -11.07 14.62
C SER A 113 3.04 -11.13 16.06
N ALA A 114 4.23 -11.71 16.28
CA ALA A 114 4.89 -11.76 17.57
C ALA A 114 5.30 -10.35 18.07
N ASP A 115 5.91 -9.53 17.20
CA ASP A 115 6.29 -8.16 17.53
C ASP A 115 5.04 -7.31 17.83
N TYR A 116 3.98 -7.44 17.01
CA TYR A 116 2.69 -6.80 17.27
C TYR A 116 2.13 -7.21 18.64
N SER A 117 2.13 -8.52 18.94
CA SER A 117 1.58 -9.06 20.20
C SER A 117 2.36 -8.60 21.43
N ALA A 118 3.67 -8.42 21.30
CA ALA A 118 4.54 -7.92 22.37
C ALA A 118 4.49 -6.40 22.54
N SER A 119 3.99 -5.67 21.54
CA SER A 119 3.84 -4.21 21.57
C SER A 119 2.53 -3.75 22.21
N SER A 120 2.43 -2.46 22.47
CA SER A 120 1.22 -1.76 22.90
C SER A 120 0.15 -1.65 21.81
N ILE A 121 0.48 -1.92 20.54
CA ILE A 121 -0.47 -1.94 19.41
C ILE A 121 -1.31 -3.22 19.45
N GLY A 122 -0.70 -4.35 19.79
CA GLY A 122 -1.32 -5.67 19.82
C GLY A 122 -1.54 -6.29 18.42
N TRP A 123 -1.72 -7.61 18.37
CA TRP A 123 -2.06 -8.34 17.14
C TRP A 123 -3.56 -8.62 17.06
N SER A 124 -4.16 -8.28 15.92
CA SER A 124 -5.55 -8.65 15.62
C SER A 124 -5.71 -8.89 14.11
N PRO A 125 -5.85 -10.15 13.67
CA PRO A 125 -5.97 -10.50 12.26
C PRO A 125 -7.06 -9.72 11.52
N SER A 126 -8.21 -9.52 12.16
CA SER A 126 -9.36 -8.82 11.56
C SER A 126 -9.13 -7.31 11.46
N LYS A 127 -8.51 -6.68 12.47
CA LYS A 127 -8.12 -5.25 12.38
C LYS A 127 -7.03 -5.06 11.32
N LYS A 128 -6.05 -5.97 11.26
CA LYS A 128 -4.97 -5.87 10.29
C LYS A 128 -5.46 -6.01 8.85
N ARG A 129 -6.36 -6.96 8.56
CA ARG A 129 -7.02 -7.05 7.24
C ARG A 129 -7.80 -5.78 6.89
N LYS A 130 -8.47 -5.14 7.86
CA LYS A 130 -9.17 -3.87 7.61
C LYS A 130 -8.20 -2.73 7.30
N GLU A 131 -7.09 -2.65 8.04
CA GLU A 131 -6.01 -1.68 7.79
C GLU A 131 -5.40 -1.86 6.39
N MET A 132 -5.16 -3.10 5.98
CA MET A 132 -4.70 -3.44 4.62
C MET A 132 -5.68 -3.02 3.52
N ARG A 133 -6.95 -2.78 3.85
CA ARG A 133 -7.99 -2.32 2.90
C ARG A 133 -8.31 -0.83 3.05
N LEU A 134 -7.47 -0.05 3.73
CA LEU A 134 -7.64 1.40 3.81
C LEU A 134 -7.67 2.03 2.41
N PRO A 135 -8.44 3.11 2.22
CA PRO A 135 -8.39 3.92 0.99
C PRO A 135 -6.95 4.36 0.68
N ASP A 136 -6.64 4.51 -0.60
CA ASP A 136 -5.33 4.95 -1.12
C ASP A 136 -4.14 4.01 -0.87
N MET A 137 -4.34 2.90 -0.16
CA MET A 137 -3.33 1.85 0.00
C MET A 137 -2.95 1.27 -1.37
N ARG A 138 -1.65 1.29 -1.65
CA ARG A 138 -1.03 0.65 -2.81
C ARG A 138 -0.11 -0.47 -2.38
N TYR A 139 0.09 -1.43 -3.27
CA TYR A 139 0.88 -2.63 -3.04
C TYR A 139 1.90 -2.81 -4.17
N MET A 140 3.12 -3.17 -3.81
CA MET A 140 4.10 -3.83 -4.67
C MET A 140 4.16 -5.30 -4.25
N VAL A 141 3.59 -6.21 -5.04
CA VAL A 141 3.61 -7.65 -4.74
C VAL A 141 4.66 -8.34 -5.61
N LEU A 142 5.57 -9.08 -4.99
CA LEU A 142 6.62 -9.82 -5.70
C LEU A 142 6.17 -11.25 -5.97
N ARG A 143 6.22 -11.64 -7.24
CA ARG A 143 6.07 -13.03 -7.70
C ARG A 143 7.37 -13.48 -8.34
N SER A 144 7.79 -14.70 -8.06
CA SER A 144 8.88 -15.31 -8.82
C SER A 144 8.40 -15.61 -10.24
N THR A 145 9.27 -15.44 -11.23
CA THR A 145 9.00 -15.86 -12.62
C THR A 145 9.12 -17.38 -12.78
N GLU A 146 9.71 -18.06 -11.80
CA GLU A 146 9.82 -19.52 -11.70
C GLU A 146 9.07 -20.00 -10.45
N ASP A 147 8.30 -21.09 -10.54
CA ASP A 147 7.63 -21.66 -9.38
C ASP A 147 8.68 -22.19 -8.37
N TRP A 148 8.80 -21.56 -7.21
CA TRP A 148 9.57 -22.11 -6.07
C TRP A 148 8.80 -23.24 -5.34
N GLY A 149 7.78 -23.78 -6.00
CA GLY A 149 6.81 -24.71 -5.44
C GLY A 149 7.23 -26.16 -5.57
N GLU A 150 8.20 -26.59 -4.75
CA GLU A 150 8.31 -28.00 -4.29
C GLU A 150 9.31 -28.20 -3.13
N ALA A 151 10.30 -27.32 -2.96
CA ALA A 151 11.40 -27.56 -2.02
C ALA A 151 11.12 -27.18 -0.53
N SER A 152 9.95 -26.63 -0.19
CA SER A 152 9.69 -26.14 1.19
C SER A 152 8.40 -26.66 1.84
N ALA A 153 7.63 -27.52 1.18
CA ALA A 153 6.51 -28.23 1.83
C ALA A 153 7.03 -29.46 2.59
N GLY A 154 7.89 -29.22 3.58
CA GLY A 154 8.25 -30.23 4.57
C GLY A 154 7.09 -30.47 5.54
N HIS A 155 6.41 -31.61 5.34
CA HIS A 155 5.58 -32.36 6.28
C HIS A 155 4.11 -31.94 6.56
N SER A 156 3.24 -32.87 6.12
CA SER A 156 2.00 -33.35 6.75
C SER A 156 0.68 -32.64 6.41
N GLN A 157 -0.06 -33.18 5.44
CA GLN A 157 -1.14 -34.13 5.76
C GLN A 157 -1.69 -34.77 4.48
N THR A 158 -1.93 -36.08 4.58
CA THR A 158 -2.72 -36.92 3.70
C THR A 158 -4.05 -36.28 3.34
N GLU A 159 -4.22 -35.84 2.09
CA GLU A 159 -5.54 -35.67 1.50
C GLU A 159 -5.56 -36.25 0.08
N THR A 160 -6.55 -37.11 -0.10
CA THR A 160 -6.96 -37.79 -1.33
C THR A 160 -7.07 -36.81 -2.49
N ARG A 161 -6.43 -37.19 -3.61
CA ARG A 161 -6.45 -36.47 -4.88
C ARG A 161 -7.87 -36.31 -5.40
N GLU A 162 -8.37 -35.08 -5.40
CA GLU A 162 -9.34 -34.63 -6.40
C GLU A 162 -8.62 -33.74 -7.42
N GLU A 163 -8.46 -34.28 -8.62
CA GLU A 163 -7.84 -33.64 -9.78
C GLU A 163 -8.75 -32.52 -10.32
N GLY A 164 -8.64 -31.34 -9.74
CA GLY A 164 -8.95 -30.09 -10.41
C GLY A 164 -7.64 -29.35 -10.64
N VAL A 165 -7.32 -28.99 -11.90
CA VAL A 165 -6.22 -28.07 -12.22
C VAL A 165 -6.55 -26.71 -11.62
N ARG A 166 -6.36 -26.55 -10.32
CA ARG A 166 -6.27 -25.24 -9.68
C ARG A 166 -4.98 -24.66 -10.22
N GLN A 167 -5.06 -23.65 -11.08
CA GLN A 167 -3.90 -22.82 -11.39
C GLN A 167 -3.39 -22.29 -10.06
N ARG A 168 -2.34 -22.92 -9.52
CA ARG A 168 -1.73 -22.51 -8.26
C ARG A 168 -0.95 -21.25 -8.59
N THR A 169 -1.48 -20.09 -8.21
CA THR A 169 -0.71 -18.86 -8.28
C THR A 169 0.54 -19.04 -7.38
N PRO A 170 1.76 -18.79 -7.87
CA PRO A 170 2.99 -19.01 -7.10
C PRO A 170 2.94 -18.27 -5.74
N PRO A 171 3.49 -18.79 -4.64
CA PRO A 171 3.47 -18.05 -3.37
C PRO A 171 4.05 -16.62 -3.51
N VAL A 172 3.49 -15.66 -2.77
CA VAL A 172 4.03 -14.29 -2.71
C VAL A 172 5.45 -14.36 -2.14
N ALA A 173 6.43 -13.91 -2.92
CA ALA A 173 7.85 -13.92 -2.53
C ALA A 173 8.16 -12.82 -1.50
N GLY A 174 7.40 -11.72 -1.58
CA GLY A 174 7.45 -10.58 -0.69
C GLY A 174 6.49 -9.51 -1.16
N PHE A 175 6.26 -8.49 -0.36
CA PHE A 175 5.48 -7.32 -0.77
C PHE A 175 5.89 -6.08 0.02
N LEU A 176 5.50 -4.92 -0.49
CA LEU A 176 5.50 -3.65 0.24
C LEU A 176 4.14 -2.97 0.04
N SER A 177 3.52 -2.49 1.11
CA SER A 177 2.32 -1.65 1.04
C SER A 177 2.62 -0.22 1.48
N PHE A 178 2.05 0.75 0.78
CA PHE A 178 2.33 2.16 1.01
C PHE A 178 1.16 3.09 0.67
N MET A 179 1.22 4.29 1.22
CA MET A 179 0.34 5.41 0.84
C MET A 179 1.16 6.67 0.55
N THR A 180 0.68 7.47 -0.40
CA THR A 180 1.04 8.88 -0.49
C THR A 180 0.12 9.63 0.47
N THR A 181 0.68 10.31 1.46
CA THR A 181 -0.08 10.92 2.55
C THR A 181 0.63 12.15 3.12
N TYR A 182 -0.02 12.81 4.08
CA TYR A 182 0.60 13.80 4.95
C TYR A 182 0.95 13.17 6.29
N GLU A 183 2.17 13.39 6.76
CA GLU A 183 2.58 13.11 8.14
C GLU A 183 3.21 14.37 8.73
N ASP A 184 2.68 14.82 9.86
CA ASP A 184 3.12 16.04 10.56
C ASP A 184 3.27 17.28 9.64
N GLY A 185 2.38 17.41 8.66
CA GLY A 185 2.34 18.53 7.72
C GLY A 185 3.29 18.41 6.53
N LYS A 186 3.99 17.27 6.38
CA LYS A 186 4.90 17.00 5.25
C LYS A 186 4.27 16.01 4.27
N GLU A 187 4.51 16.22 2.98
CA GLU A 187 4.08 15.30 1.93
C GLU A 187 5.05 14.11 1.86
N VAL A 188 4.57 12.90 2.16
CA VAL A 188 5.42 11.72 2.33
C VAL A 188 4.89 10.49 1.61
N LEU A 189 5.80 9.55 1.33
CA LEU A 189 5.45 8.18 1.01
C LEU A 189 5.62 7.32 2.26
N TYR A 190 4.52 6.82 2.83
CA TYR A 190 4.55 6.02 4.05
C TYR A 190 4.53 4.53 3.72
N CYS A 191 5.56 3.80 4.13
CA CYS A 191 5.60 2.34 4.05
C CYS A 191 4.87 1.76 5.28
N TYR A 192 3.72 1.12 5.04
CA TYR A 192 2.92 0.49 6.08
C TYR A 192 3.47 -0.89 6.45
N GLU A 193 3.80 -1.69 5.43
CA GLU A 193 4.33 -3.03 5.61
C GLU A 193 5.36 -3.33 4.53
N VAL A 194 6.46 -4.00 4.90
CA VAL A 194 7.40 -4.58 3.94
C VAL A 194 7.84 -5.94 4.45
N HIS A 195 7.59 -6.97 3.65
CA HIS A 195 7.83 -8.36 4.02
C HIS A 195 8.47 -9.12 2.88
N VAL A 196 9.41 -9.98 3.22
CA VAL A 196 10.00 -10.94 2.29
C VAL A 196 9.85 -12.31 2.94
N ASN A 197 9.44 -13.30 2.14
CA ASN A 197 9.35 -14.68 2.58
C ASN A 197 10.67 -15.09 3.28
N PRO A 198 10.64 -15.66 4.50
CA PRO A 198 11.85 -16.01 5.25
C PRO A 198 12.88 -16.82 4.45
N ALA A 199 12.45 -17.72 3.57
CA ALA A 199 13.35 -18.52 2.72
C ALA A 199 14.12 -17.69 1.68
N LEU A 200 13.63 -16.49 1.37
CA LEU A 200 14.20 -15.59 0.36
C LEU A 200 14.90 -14.37 0.99
N GLN A 201 14.95 -14.29 2.33
CA GLN A 201 15.66 -13.22 3.03
C GLN A 201 17.18 -13.34 2.89
N GLY A 202 17.89 -12.24 3.11
CA GLY A 202 19.35 -12.19 2.96
C GLY A 202 19.86 -12.16 1.51
N GLN A 203 18.97 -12.20 0.51
CA GLN A 203 19.31 -12.18 -0.91
C GLN A 203 19.19 -10.80 -1.57
N GLY A 204 18.93 -9.75 -0.79
CA GLY A 204 18.82 -8.37 -1.28
C GLY A 204 17.46 -7.97 -1.83
N LEU A 205 16.44 -8.84 -1.81
CA LEU A 205 15.06 -8.51 -2.25
C LEU A 205 14.49 -7.29 -1.53
N GLY A 206 14.50 -7.30 -0.19
CA GLY A 206 13.96 -6.18 0.58
C GLY A 206 14.62 -4.85 0.25
N ALA A 207 15.94 -4.85 0.02
CA ALA A 207 16.66 -3.63 -0.37
C ALA A 207 16.27 -3.14 -1.78
N GLN A 208 16.00 -4.04 -2.71
CA GLN A 208 15.53 -3.68 -4.06
C GLN A 208 14.12 -3.09 -4.03
N VAL A 209 13.21 -3.70 -3.25
CA VAL A 209 11.84 -3.20 -3.08
C VAL A 209 11.83 -1.82 -2.42
N MET A 210 12.64 -1.62 -1.37
CA MET A 210 12.76 -0.31 -0.73
C MET A 210 13.33 0.75 -1.67
N ARG A 211 14.29 0.40 -2.54
CA ARG A 211 14.79 1.34 -3.56
C ARG A 211 13.73 1.76 -4.57
N LEU A 212 12.92 0.81 -5.06
CA LEU A 212 11.80 1.13 -5.95
C LEU A 212 10.77 2.03 -5.23
N PHE A 213 10.47 1.74 -3.97
CA PHE A 213 9.61 2.57 -3.14
C PHE A 213 10.14 4.01 -2.97
N GLU A 214 11.43 4.18 -2.67
CA GLU A 214 12.08 5.49 -2.59
C GLU A 214 12.07 6.24 -3.93
N GLU A 215 12.29 5.52 -5.04
CA GLU A 215 12.24 6.09 -6.39
C GLU A 215 10.84 6.59 -6.75
N ILE A 216 9.80 5.83 -6.42
CA ILE A 216 8.40 6.23 -6.59
C ILE A 216 8.15 7.55 -5.85
N GLY A 217 8.56 7.65 -4.58
CA GLY A 217 8.38 8.87 -3.80
C GLY A 217 9.11 10.07 -4.41
N SER A 218 10.32 9.84 -4.93
CA SER A 218 11.13 10.88 -5.56
C SER A 218 10.49 11.37 -6.86
N ARG A 219 9.95 10.45 -7.67
CA ARG A 219 9.27 10.78 -8.93
C ARG A 219 7.93 11.50 -8.73
N ILE A 220 7.24 11.24 -7.62
CA ILE A 220 6.04 12.00 -7.22
C ILE A 220 6.43 13.43 -6.81
N GLY A 221 7.64 13.61 -6.24
CA GLY A 221 8.13 14.87 -5.71
C GLY A 221 7.85 15.06 -4.21
N LEU A 222 7.80 13.95 -3.46
CA LEU A 222 7.54 13.94 -2.02
C LEU A 222 8.81 14.30 -1.24
N GLU A 223 8.67 14.83 -0.02
CA GLU A 223 9.81 15.31 0.78
C GLU A 223 10.65 14.17 1.35
N LYS A 224 9.99 13.11 1.81
CA LYS A 224 10.63 11.97 2.47
C LYS A 224 9.79 10.70 2.35
N THR A 225 10.45 9.57 2.57
CA THR A 225 9.76 8.33 2.91
C THR A 225 9.74 8.13 4.42
N MET A 226 8.69 7.49 4.93
CA MET A 226 8.52 7.20 6.35
C MET A 226 8.07 5.75 6.57
N LEU A 227 8.38 5.21 7.74
CA LEU A 227 7.89 3.91 8.20
C LEU A 227 7.91 3.82 9.74
N THR A 228 7.12 2.89 10.28
CA THR A 228 7.19 2.49 11.69
C THR A 228 7.91 1.16 11.81
N VAL A 229 8.80 1.04 12.80
CA VAL A 229 9.47 -0.23 13.13
C VAL A 229 9.41 -0.50 14.62
N PHE A 230 9.09 -1.73 15.01
CA PHE A 230 9.15 -2.13 16.42
C PHE A 230 10.59 -2.12 16.92
N THR A 231 10.83 -1.59 18.13
CA THR A 231 12.17 -1.57 18.74
C THR A 231 12.68 -2.97 19.03
N ALA A 232 11.77 -3.93 19.27
CA ALA A 232 12.10 -5.34 19.41
C ALA A 232 12.66 -5.97 18.11
N ASN A 233 12.31 -5.44 16.94
CA ASN A 233 12.76 -5.96 15.65
C ASN A 233 14.13 -5.38 15.26
N ALA A 234 15.16 -5.74 16.02
CA ALA A 234 16.51 -5.22 15.83
C ALA A 234 17.10 -5.53 14.44
N ALA A 235 16.65 -6.60 13.78
CA ALA A 235 17.06 -6.93 12.42
C ALA A 235 16.51 -5.92 11.39
N ALA A 236 15.23 -5.56 11.50
CA ALA A 236 14.61 -4.53 10.66
C ALA A 236 15.21 -3.15 10.92
N VAL A 237 15.44 -2.77 12.18
CA VAL A 237 16.10 -1.50 12.54
C VAL A 237 17.45 -1.37 11.83
N ARG A 238 18.34 -2.37 11.97
CA ARG A 238 19.64 -2.38 11.27
C ARG A 238 19.52 -2.43 9.75
N PHE A 239 18.45 -3.02 9.23
CA PHE A 239 18.19 -3.03 7.80
C PHE A 239 17.88 -1.62 7.30
N TYR A 240 16.97 -0.89 7.96
CA TYR A 240 16.61 0.47 7.58
C TYR A 240 17.76 1.46 7.77
N GLU A 241 18.53 1.36 8.87
CA GLU A 241 19.73 2.17 9.10
C GLU A 241 20.74 2.02 7.95
N ARG A 242 20.99 0.80 7.46
CA ARG A 242 21.86 0.55 6.30
C ARG A 242 21.33 1.12 5.00
N LEU A 243 20.02 1.29 4.87
CA LEU A 243 19.40 1.97 3.73
C LEU A 243 19.43 3.50 3.87
N GLY A 244 19.91 4.03 5.00
CA GLY A 244 20.02 5.47 5.26
C GLY A 244 18.79 6.07 5.92
N TYR A 245 17.89 5.26 6.48
CA TYR A 245 16.82 5.76 7.35
C TYR A 245 17.39 6.15 8.70
N ALA A 246 16.86 7.22 9.27
CA ALA A 246 17.17 7.68 10.62
C ALA A 246 15.87 7.84 11.42
N VAL A 247 15.99 7.94 12.74
CA VAL A 247 14.85 8.25 13.62
C VAL A 247 14.28 9.61 13.21
N ASP A 248 12.99 9.63 12.91
CA ASP A 248 12.29 10.84 12.51
C ASP A 248 12.07 11.76 13.72
N GLU A 249 12.00 13.07 13.48
CA GLU A 249 11.79 14.08 14.54
C GLU A 249 10.47 13.89 15.29
N TYR A 250 9.48 13.23 14.67
CA TYR A 250 8.18 12.91 15.26
C TYR A 250 8.12 11.51 15.90
N SER A 251 9.22 10.76 15.91
CA SER A 251 9.28 9.47 16.59
C SER A 251 9.05 9.63 18.10
N PRO A 252 8.30 8.71 18.76
CA PRO A 252 8.10 8.78 20.19
C PRO A 252 9.44 8.68 20.96
N GLY A 253 9.62 9.58 21.93
CA GLY A 253 10.74 9.52 22.87
C GLY A 253 10.41 8.76 24.17
N PRO A 254 11.40 8.50 25.03
CA PRO A 254 11.20 7.88 26.33
C PRO A 254 10.23 8.69 27.20
N ARG A 255 9.28 8.01 27.86
CA ARG A 255 8.28 8.66 28.72
C ARG A 255 8.57 8.37 30.18
N LYS A 256 8.77 9.42 30.99
CA LYS A 256 8.89 9.29 32.44
C LYS A 256 7.51 9.22 33.10
N LEU A 257 7.28 8.15 33.87
CA LEU A 257 6.04 7.91 34.60
C LEU A 257 6.05 8.64 35.96
N ARG A 258 4.88 8.78 36.58
CA ARG A 258 4.70 9.47 37.87
C ARG A 258 5.54 8.86 39.00
N ASN A 259 5.81 7.56 38.94
CA ASN A 259 6.64 6.83 39.91
C ASN A 259 8.15 6.92 39.64
N GLY A 260 8.57 7.71 38.64
CA GLY A 260 9.97 7.87 38.26
C GLY A 260 10.50 6.85 37.24
N THR A 261 9.76 5.79 36.92
CA THR A 261 10.15 4.80 35.90
C THR A 261 10.18 5.46 34.51
N VAL A 262 11.25 5.23 33.76
CA VAL A 262 11.35 5.60 32.34
C VAL A 262 10.85 4.43 31.51
N LYS A 263 9.84 4.67 30.67
CA LYS A 263 9.32 3.70 29.72
C LYS A 263 9.83 4.06 28.33
N GLU A 264 10.66 3.19 27.78
CA GLU A 264 11.10 3.26 26.39
C GLU A 264 9.93 3.00 25.42
N PRO A 265 9.93 3.60 24.22
CA PRO A 265 8.95 3.30 23.20
C PRO A 265 9.15 1.87 22.66
N ASP A 266 8.06 1.22 22.31
CA ASP A 266 8.03 -0.12 21.70
C ASP A 266 8.14 -0.07 20.16
N TYR A 267 8.08 1.12 19.57
CA TYR A 267 8.34 1.37 18.16
C TYR A 267 9.06 2.71 17.95
N LEU A 268 9.68 2.86 16.78
CA LEU A 268 10.25 4.11 16.28
C LEU A 268 9.60 4.45 14.95
N ILE A 269 9.49 5.75 14.67
CA ILE A 269 9.20 6.25 13.34
C ILE A 269 10.55 6.58 12.69
N LEU A 270 10.82 5.99 11.54
CA LEU A 270 12.02 6.25 10.77
C LEU A 270 11.67 7.00 9.49
N SER A 271 12.57 7.84 9.02
CA SER A 271 12.42 8.50 7.73
C SER A 271 13.73 8.65 6.96
N LYS A 272 13.58 8.88 5.67
CA LYS A 272 14.68 9.16 4.74
C LYS A 272 14.23 10.23 3.75
N ALA A 273 14.95 11.35 3.72
CA ALA A 273 14.69 12.44 2.79
C ALA A 273 14.89 11.99 1.34
N LEU A 274 13.97 12.40 0.47
CA LEU A 274 14.04 12.21 -0.97
C LEU A 274 14.57 13.52 -1.56
N ARG A 275 15.66 13.44 -2.32
CA ARG A 275 16.30 14.61 -2.94
C ARG A 275 15.91 14.72 -4.40
#